data_AF-A0A1B8ZKQ3-F1
#
_entry.id   AF-A0A1B8ZKQ3-F1
#
_cell.length_a   1.000
_cell.length_b   1.000
_cell.length_c   1.000
_cell.angle_alpha   90.00
_cell.angle_beta   90.00
_cell.angle_gamma   90.00
#
_symmetry.space_group_name_H-M   'P 1'
#
loop_
_entity.id
_entity.type
_entity.pdbx_description
1 polymer ?
#
loop_
_entity_poly.entity_id
_entity_poly.type
_entity_poly.pdbx_seq_one_letter_code
_entity_poly.pdbx_strand_id
1 'polypeptide(L)'
;MEKRKIKNTDLEVAPINFGGNVFGWTLDEKESFDILDKFTDAGFNFIDTADTYSWWVNGKGGQSEEIIGKWMKSRNNRKDIVLATKVGSETKEHGYDISKKHILKSVDESLQRLQTDHIDLYYTHFDDQTTPVEETLSAYDEIIKAGKVRYIAASNLSPERLKASFEASEKHNLPKYVALQPHYNLLEREGFEKNYAPLVEQFDLSVFPYWSLAAGFLTGKYRTEEDLTKSARGEGVRKYLNPKGLEVLQALDQVSEKYHSNQGTVALAWLLSNPLITAPIVSATSSSQLETLFNAPKLILDQEDIDLLNKASQY
;
A
#
# COMPACT_ATOMS: atom_id res chain seq x y z
N MET A 1 0.43 1.85 21.04
CA MET A 1 -0.36 1.92 19.80
C MET A 1 -1.06 0.58 19.63
N GLU A 2 -2.37 0.58 19.37
CA GLU A 2 -3.12 -0.66 19.14
C GLU A 2 -2.80 -1.19 17.74
N LYS A 3 -2.33 -2.44 17.66
CA LYS A 3 -2.09 -3.13 16.39
C LYS A 3 -3.38 -3.75 15.88
N ARG A 4 -3.50 -3.86 14.57
CA ARG A 4 -4.62 -4.51 13.89
C ARG A 4 -4.13 -5.84 13.33
N LYS A 5 -4.91 -6.90 13.56
CA LYS A 5 -4.63 -8.23 13.02
C LYS A 5 -4.91 -8.24 11.52
N ILE A 6 -4.00 -8.80 10.72
CA ILE A 6 -4.31 -9.16 9.33
C ILE A 6 -5.19 -10.41 9.39
N LYS A 7 -6.42 -10.27 8.92
CA LYS A 7 -7.44 -11.33 8.91
C LYS A 7 -6.88 -12.63 8.34
N ASN A 8 -7.28 -13.75 8.94
CA ASN A 8 -6.86 -15.09 8.52
C ASN A 8 -5.35 -15.38 8.62
N THR A 9 -4.62 -14.60 9.42
CA THR A 9 -3.18 -14.80 9.70
C THR A 9 -2.86 -14.69 11.19
N ASP A 10 -1.59 -14.81 11.55
CA ASP A 10 -1.03 -14.46 12.87
C ASP A 10 -0.35 -13.08 12.90
N LEU A 11 -0.39 -12.31 11.81
CA LEU A 11 0.30 -11.03 11.68
C LEU A 11 -0.47 -9.89 12.35
N GLU A 12 0.25 -9.06 13.09
CA GLU A 12 -0.28 -7.83 13.71
C GLU A 12 0.52 -6.61 13.24
N VAL A 13 -0.19 -5.63 12.68
CA VAL A 13 0.39 -4.43 12.09
C VAL A 13 -0.08 -3.17 12.79
N ALA A 14 0.82 -2.21 12.98
CA ALA A 14 0.43 -0.86 13.30
C ALA A 14 -0.48 -0.29 12.17
N PRO A 15 -1.42 0.62 12.49
CA PRO A 15 -2.42 1.15 11.55
C PRO A 15 -1.87 2.14 10.51
N ILE A 16 -0.63 1.96 10.06
CA ILE A 16 -0.05 2.60 8.87
C ILE A 16 0.87 1.58 8.20
N ASN A 17 0.74 1.43 6.90
CA ASN A 17 1.64 0.63 6.07
C ASN A 17 2.61 1.58 5.33
N PHE A 18 3.92 1.47 5.57
CA PHE A 18 4.87 2.38 4.94
C PHE A 18 5.18 1.95 3.50
N GLY A 19 4.81 2.77 2.53
CA GLY A 19 5.12 2.52 1.12
C GLY A 19 6.59 2.83 0.78
N GLY A 20 7.35 1.83 0.35
CA GLY A 20 8.78 1.89 0.02
C GLY A 20 9.09 2.46 -1.36
N ASN A 21 8.11 2.92 -2.13
CA ASN A 21 8.29 3.49 -3.48
C ASN A 21 9.13 4.78 -3.52
N VAL A 22 9.52 5.35 -2.38
CA VAL A 22 10.42 6.52 -2.29
C VAL A 22 11.90 6.13 -2.23
N PHE A 23 12.21 4.89 -1.83
CA PHE A 23 13.56 4.42 -1.57
C PHE A 23 14.31 4.12 -2.86
N GLY A 24 15.45 4.76 -3.06
CA GLY A 24 16.22 4.67 -4.32
C GLY A 24 15.68 5.57 -5.44
N TRP A 25 14.73 6.46 -5.11
CA TRP A 25 14.22 7.49 -6.01
C TRP A 25 14.34 8.89 -5.38
N THR A 26 13.43 9.23 -4.48
CA THR A 26 13.39 10.54 -3.80
C THR A 26 14.16 10.56 -2.49
N LEU A 27 14.50 9.38 -1.97
CA LEU A 27 15.38 9.19 -0.82
C LEU A 27 16.56 8.33 -1.25
N ASP A 28 17.76 8.77 -0.92
CA ASP A 28 18.93 7.90 -1.01
C ASP A 28 18.93 6.83 0.10
N GLU A 29 19.92 5.94 0.11
CA GLU A 29 20.00 4.84 1.10
C GLU A 29 20.07 5.37 2.55
N LYS A 30 20.85 6.43 2.79
CA LYS A 30 21.05 6.97 4.14
C LYS A 30 19.77 7.64 4.64
N GLU A 31 19.12 8.43 3.80
CA GLU A 31 17.85 9.08 4.12
C GLU A 31 16.74 8.05 4.32
N SER A 32 16.73 6.98 3.51
CA SER A 32 15.78 5.88 3.67
C SER A 32 15.94 5.18 5.02
N PHE A 33 17.18 4.95 5.47
CA PHE A 33 17.44 4.36 6.79
C PHE A 33 16.95 5.26 7.92
N ASP A 34 17.21 6.57 7.85
CA ASP A 34 16.73 7.53 8.86
C ASP A 34 15.19 7.56 8.95
N ILE A 35 14.50 7.53 7.81
CA ILE A 35 13.03 7.47 7.78
C ILE A 35 12.50 6.15 8.36
N LEU A 36 13.11 5.02 8.02
CA LEU A 36 12.73 3.69 8.53
C LEU A 36 13.02 3.55 10.03
N ASP A 37 14.16 4.05 10.51
CA ASP A 37 14.50 4.09 11.93
C ASP A 37 13.44 4.88 12.70
N LYS A 38 13.13 6.12 12.28
CA LYS A 38 12.08 6.94 12.92
C LYS A 38 10.69 6.30 12.87
N PHE A 39 10.34 5.65 11.76
CA PHE A 39 9.06 4.97 11.61
C PHE A 39 8.92 3.81 12.61
N THR A 40 9.98 3.01 12.76
CA THR A 40 9.98 1.88 13.69
C THR A 40 10.14 2.27 15.15
N ASP A 41 10.93 3.32 15.45
CA ASP A 41 11.05 3.90 16.79
C ASP A 41 9.70 4.44 17.32
N ALA A 42 8.83 4.90 16.41
CA ALA A 42 7.45 5.30 16.74
C ALA A 42 6.50 4.11 16.97
N GLY A 43 6.98 2.87 16.88
CA GLY A 43 6.26 1.63 17.14
C GLY A 43 5.51 1.07 15.91
N PHE A 44 5.72 1.61 14.72
CA PHE A 44 5.18 1.06 13.48
C PHE A 44 6.05 -0.09 12.97
N ASN A 45 5.45 -1.06 12.28
CA ASN A 45 6.15 -2.29 11.92
C ASN A 45 5.80 -2.85 10.54
N PHE A 46 4.99 -2.16 9.74
CA PHE A 46 4.52 -2.70 8.45
C PHE A 46 5.12 -1.91 7.29
N ILE A 47 5.88 -2.59 6.44
CA ILE A 47 6.59 -2.00 5.29
C ILE A 47 6.15 -2.72 4.02
N ASP A 48 5.75 -1.96 3.01
CA ASP A 48 5.31 -2.42 1.70
C ASP A 48 6.30 -1.95 0.62
N THR A 49 6.82 -2.88 -0.17
CA THR A 49 7.68 -2.59 -1.33
C THR A 49 7.23 -3.43 -2.54
N ALA A 50 8.01 -3.49 -3.62
CA ALA A 50 7.78 -4.37 -4.76
C ALA A 50 9.11 -4.70 -5.44
N ASP A 51 9.19 -5.86 -6.09
CA ASP A 51 10.32 -6.25 -6.94
C ASP A 51 10.65 -5.19 -8.01
N THR A 52 9.63 -4.54 -8.56
CA THR A 52 9.77 -3.50 -9.58
C THR A 52 10.06 -2.11 -9.02
N TYR A 53 10.11 -1.87 -7.70
CA TYR A 53 10.39 -0.52 -7.18
C TYR A 53 11.90 -0.23 -7.16
N SER A 54 12.43 0.80 -7.83
CA SER A 54 11.77 1.91 -8.54
C SER A 54 12.13 1.91 -10.03
N TRP A 55 11.52 1.04 -10.82
CA TRP A 55 11.82 0.83 -12.24
C TRP A 55 11.74 2.10 -13.09
N TRP A 56 10.96 3.09 -12.68
CA TRP A 56 10.90 4.39 -13.36
C TRP A 56 12.22 5.17 -13.31
N VAL A 57 13.14 4.80 -12.41
CA VAL A 57 14.48 5.40 -12.27
C VAL A 57 15.49 4.71 -13.19
N ASN A 58 15.57 3.36 -13.16
CA ASN A 58 16.63 2.60 -13.82
C ASN A 58 16.15 1.67 -14.96
N GLY A 59 14.85 1.59 -15.19
CA GLY A 59 14.21 0.68 -16.15
C GLY A 59 13.87 -0.71 -15.62
N LYS A 60 14.43 -1.14 -14.49
CA LYS A 60 14.37 -2.53 -14.00
C LYS A 60 13.67 -2.70 -12.64
N GLY A 61 13.91 -1.81 -11.69
CA GLY A 61 13.45 -1.95 -10.30
C GLY A 61 14.47 -2.63 -9.38
N GLY A 62 14.01 -3.00 -8.18
CA GLY A 62 14.76 -3.70 -7.13
C GLY A 62 15.39 -2.81 -6.04
N GLN A 63 15.55 -1.50 -6.27
CA GLN A 63 16.24 -0.60 -5.34
C GLN A 63 15.59 -0.55 -3.96
N SER A 64 14.26 -0.50 -3.91
CA SER A 64 13.55 -0.38 -2.65
C SER A 64 13.76 -1.61 -1.77
N GLU A 65 13.70 -2.81 -2.37
CA GLU A 65 14.01 -4.06 -1.69
C GLU A 65 15.46 -4.14 -1.20
N GLU A 66 16.42 -3.72 -2.03
CA GLU A 66 17.85 -3.70 -1.64
C GLU A 66 18.10 -2.78 -0.44
N ILE A 67 17.50 -1.58 -0.44
CA ILE A 67 17.63 -0.61 0.66
C ILE A 67 17.00 -1.16 1.93
N ILE A 68 15.77 -1.67 1.86
CA ILE A 68 15.07 -2.27 3.01
C ILE A 68 15.87 -3.47 3.55
N GLY A 69 16.38 -4.33 2.67
CA GLY A 69 17.18 -5.49 3.06
C GLY A 69 18.48 -5.13 3.75
N LYS A 70 19.21 -4.12 3.25
CA LYS A 70 20.41 -3.59 3.91
C LYS A 70 20.08 -2.97 5.26
N TRP A 71 19.00 -2.19 5.34
CA TRP A 71 18.54 -1.59 6.58
C TRP A 71 18.24 -2.66 7.63
N MET A 72 17.40 -3.65 7.30
CA MET A 72 17.02 -4.72 8.24
C MET A 72 18.24 -5.49 8.74
N LYS A 73 19.17 -5.83 7.85
CA LYS A 73 20.42 -6.52 8.20
C LYS A 73 21.29 -5.66 9.12
N SER A 74 21.40 -4.36 8.84
CA SER A 74 22.23 -3.44 9.65
C SER A 74 21.68 -3.22 11.06
N ARG A 75 20.35 -3.29 11.24
CA ARG A 75 19.66 -3.13 12.53
C ARG A 75 19.38 -4.45 13.24
N ASN A 76 19.53 -5.57 12.54
CA ASN A 76 19.18 -6.91 13.02
C ASN A 76 17.73 -6.98 13.56
N ASN A 77 16.80 -6.35 12.84
CA ASN A 77 15.41 -6.14 13.28
C ASN A 77 14.36 -6.87 12.41
N ARG A 78 14.77 -7.78 11.50
CA ARG A 78 13.84 -8.48 10.59
C ARG A 78 12.63 -9.11 11.30
N LYS A 79 12.84 -9.66 12.50
CA LYS A 79 11.79 -10.29 13.33
C LYS A 79 10.72 -9.31 13.83
N ASP A 80 11.03 -8.03 13.86
CA ASP A 80 10.15 -6.97 14.39
C ASP A 80 9.32 -6.32 13.27
N ILE A 81 9.57 -6.69 12.01
CA ILE A 81 8.96 -6.13 10.80
C ILE A 81 8.00 -7.14 10.18
N VAL A 82 6.81 -6.66 9.82
CA VAL A 82 5.93 -7.30 8.86
C VAL A 82 6.31 -6.76 7.48
N LEU A 83 6.86 -7.63 6.63
CA LEU A 83 7.41 -7.25 5.33
C LEU A 83 6.48 -7.71 4.20
N ALA A 84 5.99 -6.74 3.44
CA ALA A 84 5.25 -6.96 2.20
C ALA A 84 6.08 -6.61 0.97
N THR A 85 6.07 -7.49 -0.03
CA THR A 85 6.55 -7.18 -1.38
C THR A 85 5.61 -7.77 -2.44
N LYS A 86 5.84 -7.48 -3.72
CA LYS A 86 4.93 -7.80 -4.82
C LYS A 86 5.67 -8.36 -6.01
N VAL A 87 4.92 -9.06 -6.86
CA VAL A 87 5.37 -9.61 -8.14
C VAL A 87 4.34 -9.37 -9.24
N GLY A 88 4.79 -9.33 -10.48
CA GLY A 88 3.93 -9.38 -11.66
C GLY A 88 3.54 -8.02 -12.24
N SER A 89 4.16 -6.93 -11.79
CA SER A 89 4.08 -5.63 -12.46
C SER A 89 5.02 -5.56 -13.66
N GLU A 90 4.71 -4.70 -14.63
CA GLU A 90 5.62 -4.38 -15.73
C GLU A 90 6.78 -3.45 -15.31
N THR A 91 7.84 -3.47 -16.12
CA THR A 91 9.01 -2.59 -16.08
C THR A 91 9.35 -2.17 -17.53
N LYS A 92 10.50 -1.52 -17.78
CA LYS A 92 10.98 -1.32 -19.16
C LYS A 92 11.56 -2.60 -19.78
N GLU A 93 11.85 -3.63 -18.98
CA GLU A 93 12.49 -4.87 -19.42
C GLU A 93 11.48 -6.01 -19.70
N HIS A 94 10.31 -5.98 -19.08
CA HIS A 94 9.24 -6.98 -19.29
C HIS A 94 7.86 -6.40 -18.98
N GLY A 95 6.82 -7.00 -19.55
CA GLY A 95 5.41 -6.70 -19.25
C GLY A 95 4.92 -7.38 -17.97
N TYR A 96 3.62 -7.28 -17.70
CA TYR A 96 2.94 -8.03 -16.64
C TYR A 96 3.12 -9.54 -16.83
N ASP A 97 3.46 -10.26 -15.75
CA ASP A 97 3.72 -11.70 -15.78
C ASP A 97 3.48 -12.31 -14.40
N ILE A 98 2.42 -13.12 -14.28
CA ILE A 98 2.10 -13.86 -13.05
C ILE A 98 2.15 -15.37 -13.29
N SER A 99 2.87 -15.79 -14.33
CA SER A 99 3.14 -17.20 -14.60
C SER A 99 3.90 -17.84 -13.46
N LYS A 100 3.74 -19.17 -13.31
CA LYS A 100 4.45 -19.90 -12.26
C LYS A 100 5.96 -19.72 -12.36
N LYS A 101 6.49 -19.76 -13.58
CA LYS A 101 7.93 -19.56 -13.84
C LYS A 101 8.41 -18.20 -13.33
N HIS A 102 7.65 -17.14 -13.60
CA HIS A 102 8.00 -15.80 -13.17
C HIS A 102 7.94 -15.68 -11.65
N ILE A 103 6.85 -16.12 -11.01
CA ILE A 103 6.67 -16.04 -9.55
C ILE A 103 7.80 -16.76 -8.80
N LEU A 104 8.14 -17.98 -9.22
CA LEU A 104 9.21 -18.77 -8.60
C LEU A 104 10.58 -18.10 -8.72
N LYS A 105 10.85 -17.44 -9.86
CA LYS A 105 12.09 -16.69 -10.06
C LYS A 105 12.10 -15.40 -9.23
N SER A 106 11.04 -14.61 -9.30
CA SER A 106 10.96 -13.29 -8.69
C SER A 106 10.97 -13.35 -7.16
N VAL A 107 10.40 -14.39 -6.54
CA VAL A 107 10.49 -14.55 -5.08
C VAL A 107 11.93 -14.76 -4.62
N ASP A 108 12.74 -15.55 -5.35
CA ASP A 108 14.14 -15.80 -4.98
C ASP A 108 15.00 -14.54 -5.14
N GLU A 109 14.78 -13.80 -6.22
CA GLU A 109 15.47 -12.52 -6.44
C GLU A 109 15.06 -11.47 -5.39
N SER A 110 13.78 -11.44 -4.99
CA SER A 110 13.28 -10.54 -3.96
C SER A 110 13.88 -10.87 -2.58
N LEU A 111 13.88 -12.14 -2.19
CA LEU A 111 14.50 -12.61 -0.95
C LEU A 111 16.01 -12.28 -0.90
N GLN A 112 16.71 -12.42 -2.03
CA GLN A 112 18.12 -12.04 -2.14
C GLN A 112 18.33 -10.54 -1.88
N ARG A 113 17.54 -9.66 -2.53
CA ARG A 113 17.63 -8.20 -2.35
C ARG A 113 17.25 -7.79 -0.92
N LEU A 114 16.19 -8.40 -0.38
CA LEU A 114 15.70 -8.16 0.99
C LEU A 114 16.59 -8.78 2.07
N GLN A 115 17.56 -9.62 1.70
CA GLN A 115 18.48 -10.31 2.60
C GLN A 115 17.77 -11.04 3.76
N THR A 116 16.67 -11.74 3.43
CA THR A 116 15.84 -12.51 4.36
C THR A 116 15.48 -13.85 3.71
N ASP A 117 15.10 -14.84 4.53
CA ASP A 117 14.68 -16.16 4.07
C ASP A 117 13.17 -16.26 3.80
N HIS A 118 12.38 -15.35 4.35
CA HIS A 118 10.93 -15.29 4.16
C HIS A 118 10.37 -13.88 3.99
N ILE A 119 9.25 -13.80 3.26
CA ILE A 119 8.37 -12.63 3.12
C ILE A 119 7.07 -12.90 3.91
N ASP A 120 6.58 -11.90 4.65
CA ASP A 120 5.35 -12.06 5.45
C ASP A 120 4.10 -12.02 4.58
N LEU A 121 4.05 -11.08 3.63
CA LEU A 121 2.90 -10.90 2.74
C LEU A 121 3.35 -10.65 1.29
N TYR A 122 3.03 -11.57 0.37
CA TYR A 122 3.46 -11.47 -1.02
C TYR A 122 2.27 -11.19 -1.93
N TYR A 123 2.33 -10.07 -2.67
CA TYR A 123 1.22 -9.62 -3.50
C TYR A 123 1.38 -10.05 -4.96
N THR A 124 0.29 -10.53 -5.55
CA THR A 124 0.08 -10.36 -6.99
C THR A 124 -0.15 -8.87 -7.24
N HIS A 125 0.78 -8.19 -7.92
CA HIS A 125 0.76 -6.73 -8.09
C HIS A 125 -0.28 -6.30 -9.13
N PHE A 126 -0.38 -7.03 -10.24
CA PHE A 126 -1.31 -6.84 -11.35
C PHE A 126 -1.62 -8.18 -12.02
N ASP A 127 -2.74 -8.26 -12.73
CA ASP A 127 -3.08 -9.40 -13.58
C ASP A 127 -2.37 -9.31 -14.94
N ASP A 128 -1.90 -10.43 -15.47
CA ASP A 128 -1.37 -10.51 -16.84
C ASP A 128 -2.45 -10.89 -17.89
N GLN A 129 -3.68 -11.15 -17.42
CA GLN A 129 -4.87 -11.51 -18.20
C GLN A 129 -4.73 -12.79 -19.06
N THR A 130 -3.65 -13.56 -18.87
CA THR A 130 -3.32 -14.70 -19.74
C THR A 130 -3.00 -15.96 -18.96
N THR A 131 -2.34 -15.83 -17.80
CA THR A 131 -2.04 -16.97 -16.91
C THR A 131 -3.32 -17.44 -16.22
N PRO A 132 -3.67 -18.75 -16.22
CA PRO A 132 -4.80 -19.24 -15.43
C PRO A 132 -4.61 -18.99 -13.92
N VAL A 133 -5.68 -18.65 -13.20
CA VAL A 133 -5.58 -18.37 -11.74
C VAL A 133 -5.03 -19.58 -10.97
N GLU A 134 -5.34 -20.80 -11.41
CA GLU A 134 -4.84 -22.05 -10.84
C GLU A 134 -3.32 -22.16 -10.94
N GLU A 135 -2.71 -21.68 -12.03
CA GLU A 135 -1.27 -21.71 -12.21
C GLU A 135 -0.59 -20.76 -11.23
N THR A 136 -1.06 -19.51 -11.16
CA THR A 136 -0.57 -18.51 -10.21
C THR A 136 -0.71 -19.00 -8.76
N LEU A 137 -1.89 -19.52 -8.38
CA LEU A 137 -2.12 -20.04 -7.03
C LEU A 137 -1.31 -21.31 -6.72
N SER A 138 -1.03 -22.16 -7.71
CA SER A 138 -0.13 -23.30 -7.56
C SER A 138 1.33 -22.87 -7.34
N ALA A 139 1.77 -21.79 -7.99
CA ALA A 139 3.08 -21.20 -7.73
C ALA A 139 3.16 -20.69 -6.28
N TYR A 140 2.10 -20.04 -5.80
CA TYR A 140 2.02 -19.59 -4.41
C TYR A 140 2.01 -20.73 -3.40
N ASP A 141 1.28 -21.81 -3.67
CA ASP A 141 1.30 -23.01 -2.83
C ASP A 141 2.72 -23.57 -2.67
N GLU A 142 3.50 -23.61 -3.76
CA GLU A 142 4.88 -24.09 -3.76
C GLU A 142 5.81 -23.23 -2.89
N ILE A 143 5.75 -21.90 -3.04
CA ILE A 143 6.64 -20.99 -2.28
C ILE A 143 6.22 -20.86 -0.81
N ILE A 144 4.93 -21.05 -0.51
CA ILE A 144 4.43 -21.14 0.87
C ILE A 144 4.94 -22.42 1.53
N LYS A 145 4.80 -23.58 0.87
CA LYS A 145 5.33 -24.87 1.38
C LYS A 145 6.85 -24.86 1.54
N ALA A 146 7.55 -24.11 0.70
CA ALA A 146 8.99 -23.90 0.81
C ALA A 146 9.40 -22.93 1.94
N GLY A 147 8.44 -22.27 2.62
CA GLY A 147 8.70 -21.31 3.69
C GLY A 147 9.18 -19.93 3.22
N LYS A 148 9.20 -19.67 1.90
CA LYS A 148 9.65 -18.40 1.30
C LYS A 148 8.64 -17.28 1.50
N VAL A 149 7.37 -17.62 1.56
CA VAL A 149 6.25 -16.69 1.76
C VAL A 149 5.32 -17.24 2.82
N ARG A 150 4.87 -16.40 3.75
CA ARG A 150 3.89 -16.82 4.79
C ARG A 150 2.46 -16.71 4.28
N TYR A 151 2.10 -15.58 3.69
CA TYR A 151 0.75 -15.30 3.21
C TYR A 151 0.77 -14.58 1.86
N ILE A 152 -0.31 -14.72 1.09
CA ILE A 152 -0.47 -14.05 -0.21
C ILE A 152 -1.58 -13.02 -0.18
N ALA A 153 -1.43 -11.98 -0.99
CA ALA A 153 -2.40 -10.91 -1.14
C ALA A 153 -2.58 -10.50 -2.61
N ALA A 154 -3.64 -9.75 -2.89
CA ALA A 154 -3.97 -9.27 -4.23
C ALA A 154 -3.87 -7.75 -4.31
N SER A 155 -3.40 -7.25 -5.45
CA SER A 155 -3.44 -5.85 -5.85
C SER A 155 -3.86 -5.79 -7.31
N ASN A 156 -4.68 -4.80 -7.66
CA ASN A 156 -5.09 -4.50 -9.05
C ASN A 156 -5.61 -5.70 -9.88
N LEU A 157 -6.16 -6.72 -9.23
CA LEU A 157 -6.93 -7.77 -9.89
C LEU A 157 -8.37 -7.30 -10.04
N SER A 158 -9.00 -7.57 -11.19
CA SER A 158 -10.42 -7.24 -11.36
C SER A 158 -11.29 -8.01 -10.36
N PRO A 159 -12.51 -7.53 -10.03
CA PRO A 159 -13.45 -8.24 -9.17
C PRO A 159 -13.71 -9.69 -9.63
N GLU A 160 -13.84 -9.89 -10.94
CA GLU A 160 -14.05 -11.21 -11.56
C GLU A 160 -12.83 -12.10 -11.36
N ARG A 161 -11.63 -11.55 -11.54
CA ARG A 161 -10.37 -12.28 -11.38
C ARG A 161 -10.12 -12.67 -9.93
N LEU A 162 -10.42 -11.77 -8.99
CA LEU A 162 -10.34 -12.03 -7.56
C LEU A 162 -11.30 -13.16 -7.19
N LYS A 163 -12.57 -13.07 -7.63
CA LYS A 163 -13.57 -14.12 -7.39
C LYS A 163 -13.15 -15.47 -7.98
N ALA A 164 -12.68 -15.49 -9.23
CA ALA A 164 -12.18 -16.70 -9.87
C ALA A 164 -11.01 -17.34 -9.08
N SER A 165 -10.13 -16.52 -8.49
CA SER A 165 -9.04 -17.01 -7.64
C SER A 165 -9.57 -17.70 -6.37
N PHE A 166 -10.60 -17.16 -5.72
CA PHE A 166 -11.23 -17.81 -4.57
C PHE A 166 -11.94 -19.11 -4.95
N GLU A 167 -12.67 -19.13 -6.07
CA GLU A 167 -13.32 -20.34 -6.59
C GLU A 167 -12.30 -21.44 -6.93
N ALA A 168 -11.19 -21.08 -7.59
CA ALA A 168 -10.10 -21.98 -7.89
C ALA A 168 -9.43 -22.51 -6.61
N SER A 169 -9.19 -21.65 -5.63
CA SER A 169 -8.65 -22.04 -4.33
C SER A 169 -9.51 -23.09 -3.65
N GLU A 170 -10.83 -22.90 -3.60
CA GLU A 170 -11.75 -23.84 -2.97
C GLU A 170 -11.83 -25.16 -3.71
N LYS A 171 -11.95 -25.10 -5.05
CA LYS A 171 -12.08 -26.28 -5.89
C LYS A 171 -10.82 -27.15 -5.91
N HIS A 172 -9.64 -26.52 -5.84
CA HIS A 172 -8.35 -27.19 -6.01
C HIS A 172 -7.52 -27.28 -4.72
N ASN A 173 -8.08 -26.84 -3.58
CA ASN A 173 -7.39 -26.78 -2.28
C ASN A 173 -6.04 -26.02 -2.37
N LEU A 174 -6.06 -24.88 -3.06
CA LEU A 174 -4.93 -23.97 -3.23
C LEU A 174 -5.02 -22.81 -2.21
N PRO A 175 -3.94 -22.07 -1.92
CA PRO A 175 -3.98 -20.96 -0.97
C PRO A 175 -4.95 -19.84 -1.39
N LYS A 176 -5.49 -19.11 -0.40
CA LYS A 176 -6.37 -17.94 -0.56
C LYS A 176 -5.61 -16.65 -0.32
N TYR A 177 -6.00 -15.59 -1.01
CA TYR A 177 -5.55 -14.24 -0.67
C TYR A 177 -6.13 -13.81 0.68
N VAL A 178 -5.30 -13.23 1.55
CA VAL A 178 -5.73 -12.75 2.88
C VAL A 178 -5.92 -11.23 2.93
N ALA A 179 -5.47 -10.54 1.89
CA ALA A 179 -5.59 -9.09 1.80
C ALA A 179 -5.75 -8.57 0.38
N LEU A 180 -6.29 -7.36 0.28
CA LEU A 180 -6.44 -6.58 -0.93
C LEU A 180 -5.73 -5.22 -0.78
N GLN A 181 -5.02 -4.81 -1.82
CA GLN A 181 -4.41 -3.48 -1.95
C GLN A 181 -5.13 -2.70 -3.08
N PRO A 182 -6.23 -1.98 -2.78
CA PRO A 182 -6.98 -1.21 -3.77
C PRO A 182 -6.52 0.26 -3.84
N HIS A 183 -6.88 0.96 -4.91
CA HIS A 183 -6.88 2.43 -4.92
C HIS A 183 -8.08 2.93 -4.13
N TYR A 184 -7.86 3.57 -2.98
CA TYR A 184 -8.95 4.17 -2.21
C TYR A 184 -8.48 5.39 -1.40
N ASN A 185 -9.13 6.52 -1.61
CA ASN A 185 -8.95 7.77 -0.86
C ASN A 185 -10.15 8.71 -1.11
N LEU A 186 -10.15 9.91 -0.52
CA LEU A 186 -11.25 10.89 -0.65
C LEU A 186 -11.55 11.36 -2.09
N LEU A 187 -10.70 11.10 -3.08
CA LEU A 187 -10.94 11.48 -4.48
C LEU A 187 -11.34 10.27 -5.34
N GLU A 188 -11.01 9.07 -4.89
CA GLU A 188 -11.06 7.83 -5.66
C GLU A 188 -11.77 6.77 -4.80
N ARG A 189 -13.09 6.89 -4.70
CA ARG A 189 -13.94 6.11 -3.78
C ARG A 189 -14.77 5.04 -4.48
N GLU A 190 -15.38 5.41 -5.61
CA GLU A 190 -16.38 4.59 -6.31
C GLU A 190 -15.89 3.18 -6.63
N GLY A 191 -14.67 3.08 -7.18
CA GLY A 191 -14.10 1.81 -7.61
C GLY A 191 -14.04 0.80 -6.45
N PHE A 192 -13.55 1.22 -5.28
CA PHE A 192 -13.48 0.38 -4.10
C PHE A 192 -14.88 0.11 -3.51
N GLU A 193 -15.65 1.16 -3.22
CA GLU A 193 -16.91 1.06 -2.48
C GLU A 193 -17.98 0.26 -3.24
N LYS A 194 -18.05 0.38 -4.59
CA LYS A 194 -19.01 -0.39 -5.39
C LYS A 194 -18.54 -1.80 -5.72
N ASN A 195 -17.26 -1.95 -6.10
CA ASN A 195 -16.82 -3.19 -6.77
C ASN A 195 -16.00 -4.11 -5.87
N TYR A 196 -15.31 -3.59 -4.86
CA TYR A 196 -14.40 -4.38 -4.02
C TYR A 196 -14.88 -4.53 -2.57
N ALA A 197 -15.55 -3.54 -2.00
CA ALA A 197 -16.04 -3.63 -0.62
C ALA A 197 -16.93 -4.87 -0.38
N PRO A 198 -17.90 -5.21 -1.26
CA PRO A 198 -18.69 -6.44 -1.09
C PRO A 198 -17.84 -7.72 -1.12
N LEU A 199 -16.78 -7.75 -1.95
CA LEU A 199 -15.87 -8.90 -2.03
C LEU A 199 -14.94 -8.99 -0.82
N VAL A 200 -14.50 -7.85 -0.29
CA VAL A 200 -13.71 -7.76 0.94
C VAL A 200 -14.49 -8.33 2.12
N GLU A 201 -15.78 -8.00 2.23
CA GLU A 201 -16.67 -8.55 3.25
C GLU A 201 -16.91 -10.05 3.01
N GLN A 202 -17.25 -10.43 1.78
CA GLN A 202 -17.54 -11.82 1.41
C GLN A 202 -16.37 -12.77 1.70
N PHE A 203 -15.15 -12.35 1.37
CA PHE A 203 -13.94 -13.18 1.49
C PHE A 203 -13.09 -12.87 2.73
N ASP A 204 -13.60 -12.02 3.62
CA ASP A 204 -12.93 -11.60 4.85
C ASP A 204 -11.49 -11.12 4.65
N LEU A 205 -11.31 -10.20 3.70
CA LEU A 205 -9.99 -9.65 3.36
C LEU A 205 -9.60 -8.49 4.27
N SER A 206 -8.31 -8.38 4.59
CA SER A 206 -7.73 -7.14 5.10
C SER A 206 -7.49 -6.15 3.97
N VAL A 207 -7.66 -4.84 4.20
CA VAL A 207 -7.55 -3.83 3.13
C VAL A 207 -6.44 -2.83 3.43
N PHE A 208 -5.58 -2.64 2.45
CA PHE A 208 -4.44 -1.71 2.51
C PHE A 208 -4.47 -0.74 1.33
N PRO A 209 -5.26 0.35 1.40
CA PRO A 209 -5.39 1.29 0.29
C PRO A 209 -4.06 1.91 -0.12
N TYR A 210 -3.74 1.91 -1.41
CA TYR A 210 -2.62 2.70 -1.93
C TYR A 210 -3.06 4.09 -2.37
N TRP A 211 -2.07 4.97 -2.56
CA TRP A 211 -2.27 6.39 -2.89
C TRP A 211 -3.22 7.07 -1.91
N SER A 212 -3.10 6.76 -0.62
CA SER A 212 -3.99 7.25 0.43
C SER A 212 -4.05 8.78 0.53
N LEU A 213 -3.00 9.48 0.07
CA LEU A 213 -2.94 10.95 0.00
C LEU A 213 -3.00 11.50 -1.43
N ALA A 214 -3.39 10.69 -2.42
CA ALA A 214 -3.49 11.08 -3.83
C ALA A 214 -2.22 11.80 -4.34
N ALA A 215 -1.07 11.15 -4.21
CA ALA A 215 0.26 11.70 -4.53
C ALA A 215 0.58 13.06 -3.84
N GLY A 216 -0.06 13.32 -2.70
CA GLY A 216 0.10 14.53 -1.90
C GLY A 216 -0.96 15.59 -2.14
N PHE A 217 -1.93 15.38 -3.05
CA PHE A 217 -3.05 16.30 -3.23
C PHE A 217 -3.82 16.54 -1.93
N LEU A 218 -4.16 15.47 -1.22
CA LEU A 218 -4.93 15.52 0.03
C LEU A 218 -4.15 16.13 1.23
N THR A 219 -2.93 16.64 1.00
CA THR A 219 -2.21 17.46 1.98
C THR A 219 -2.53 18.95 1.87
N GLY A 220 -3.34 19.35 0.89
CA GLY A 220 -3.71 20.76 0.65
C GLY A 220 -2.61 21.60 -0.01
N LYS A 221 -1.47 21.00 -0.39
CA LYS A 221 -0.33 21.72 -0.96
C LYS A 221 -0.51 22.15 -2.42
N TYR A 222 -1.47 21.56 -3.14
CA TYR A 222 -1.81 21.91 -4.53
C TYR A 222 -3.22 22.48 -4.60
N ARG A 223 -3.33 23.77 -4.92
CA ARG A 223 -4.60 24.50 -5.07
C ARG A 223 -4.68 25.26 -6.38
N THR A 224 -3.54 25.56 -6.98
CA THR A 224 -3.44 26.18 -8.30
C THR A 224 -2.51 25.40 -9.21
N GLU A 225 -2.51 25.77 -10.50
CA GLU A 225 -1.62 25.21 -11.51
C GLU A 225 -0.14 25.44 -11.20
N GLU A 226 0.20 26.60 -10.63
CA GLU A 226 1.58 26.93 -10.24
C GLU A 226 2.10 25.97 -9.14
N ASP A 227 1.22 25.50 -8.27
CA ASP A 227 1.58 24.61 -7.17
C ASP A 227 2.08 23.24 -7.66
N LEU A 228 1.76 22.83 -8.87
CA LEU A 228 2.18 21.54 -9.44
C LEU A 228 3.71 21.40 -9.50
N THR A 229 4.44 22.52 -9.47
CA THR A 229 5.91 22.52 -9.44
C THR A 229 6.50 22.20 -8.06
N LYS A 230 5.70 22.16 -6.99
CA LYS A 230 6.15 21.95 -5.60
C LYS A 230 6.73 20.55 -5.34
N SER A 231 6.53 19.58 -6.23
CA SER A 231 7.21 18.28 -6.14
C SER A 231 7.26 17.55 -7.47
N ALA A 232 8.15 16.56 -7.56
CA ALA A 232 8.27 15.68 -8.72
C ALA A 232 6.97 14.91 -9.08
N ARG A 233 6.00 14.84 -8.16
CA ARG A 233 4.70 14.16 -8.36
C ARG A 233 3.58 15.10 -8.80
N GLY A 234 3.85 16.40 -8.91
CA GLY A 234 2.79 17.39 -9.07
C GLY A 234 1.98 17.22 -10.36
N GLU A 235 2.61 16.97 -11.50
CA GLU A 235 1.87 16.74 -12.75
C GLU A 235 0.84 15.61 -12.64
N GLY A 236 1.16 14.55 -11.88
CA GLY A 236 0.23 13.44 -11.65
C GLY A 236 -1.03 13.80 -10.87
N VAL A 237 -1.05 14.94 -10.16
CA VAL A 237 -2.22 15.41 -9.41
C VAL A 237 -3.07 16.43 -10.16
N ARG A 238 -2.64 16.90 -11.34
CA ARG A 238 -3.36 17.90 -12.15
C ARG A 238 -4.82 17.54 -12.36
N LYS A 239 -5.12 16.25 -12.56
CA LYS A 239 -6.50 15.74 -12.71
C LYS A 239 -7.43 16.07 -11.53
N TYR A 240 -6.88 16.33 -10.34
CA TYR A 240 -7.62 16.70 -9.14
C TYR A 240 -7.77 18.21 -8.94
N LEU A 241 -7.09 19.06 -9.73
CA LEU A 241 -7.33 20.51 -9.74
C LEU A 241 -8.61 20.84 -10.51
N ASN A 242 -9.73 20.47 -9.91
CA ASN A 242 -11.08 20.68 -10.44
C ASN A 242 -12.03 21.02 -9.27
N PRO A 243 -13.29 21.44 -9.54
CA PRO A 243 -14.22 21.83 -8.48
C PRO A 243 -14.38 20.80 -7.36
N LYS A 244 -14.48 19.51 -7.70
CA LYS A 244 -14.60 18.42 -6.71
C LYS A 244 -13.34 18.31 -5.83
N GLY A 245 -12.16 18.34 -6.44
CA GLY A 245 -10.91 18.27 -5.67
C GLY A 245 -10.74 19.45 -4.72
N LEU A 246 -11.10 20.66 -5.16
CA LEU A 246 -11.06 21.86 -4.31
C LEU A 246 -12.09 21.82 -3.17
N GLU A 247 -13.29 21.28 -3.42
CA GLU A 247 -14.32 21.06 -2.41
C GLU A 247 -13.83 20.08 -1.32
N VAL A 248 -13.17 18.98 -1.72
CA VAL A 248 -12.53 18.05 -0.77
C VAL A 248 -11.44 18.75 0.05
N LEU A 249 -10.60 19.59 -0.57
CA LEU A 249 -9.58 20.35 0.18
C LEU A 249 -10.22 21.32 1.18
N GLN A 250 -11.33 21.98 0.82
CA GLN A 250 -12.04 22.88 1.72
C GLN A 250 -12.66 22.13 2.91
N ALA A 251 -13.19 20.93 2.70
CA ALA A 251 -13.67 20.08 3.79
C ALA A 251 -12.51 19.64 4.71
N LEU A 252 -11.36 19.27 4.13
CA LEU A 252 -10.16 18.94 4.91
C LEU A 252 -9.63 20.13 5.71
N ASP A 253 -9.70 21.36 5.16
CA ASP A 253 -9.31 22.57 5.87
C ASP A 253 -10.15 22.74 7.15
N GLN A 254 -11.48 22.67 7.03
CA GLN A 254 -12.39 22.80 8.17
C GLN A 254 -12.12 21.79 9.28
N VAL A 255 -11.97 20.51 8.92
CA VAL A 255 -11.71 19.44 9.90
C VAL A 255 -10.31 19.58 10.49
N SER A 256 -9.30 19.92 9.68
CA SER A 256 -7.93 20.10 10.18
C SER A 256 -7.82 21.26 11.17
N GLU A 257 -8.55 22.36 10.93
CA GLU A 257 -8.63 23.51 11.83
C GLU A 257 -9.27 23.13 13.17
N LYS A 258 -10.41 22.41 13.14
CA LYS A 258 -11.11 21.92 14.33
C LYS A 258 -10.22 21.13 15.28
N TYR A 259 -9.32 20.29 14.74
CA TYR A 259 -8.44 19.42 15.52
C TYR A 259 -7.02 19.94 15.72
N HIS A 260 -6.70 21.16 15.25
CA HIS A 260 -5.33 21.68 15.21
C HIS A 260 -4.33 20.68 14.58
N SER A 261 -4.77 20.04 13.50
CA SER A 261 -4.04 18.99 12.77
C SER A 261 -3.70 19.46 11.36
N ASN A 262 -3.22 18.56 10.51
CA ASN A 262 -3.01 18.83 9.08
C ASN A 262 -3.92 17.97 8.20
N GLN A 263 -4.18 18.43 6.98
CA GLN A 263 -5.09 17.81 6.02
C GLN A 263 -4.70 16.36 5.72
N GLY A 264 -3.40 16.07 5.61
CA GLY A 264 -2.92 14.70 5.38
C GLY A 264 -3.25 13.76 6.54
N THR A 265 -3.15 14.24 7.77
CA THR A 265 -3.49 13.48 8.98
C THR A 265 -4.98 13.18 9.02
N VAL A 266 -5.81 14.19 8.71
CA VAL A 266 -7.27 14.04 8.61
C VAL A 266 -7.66 13.04 7.52
N ALA A 267 -7.07 13.13 6.33
CA ALA A 267 -7.37 12.22 5.22
C ALA A 267 -7.01 10.76 5.54
N LEU A 268 -5.88 10.53 6.24
CA LEU A 268 -5.51 9.20 6.72
C LEU A 268 -6.42 8.72 7.87
N ALA A 269 -6.79 9.60 8.80
CA ALA A 269 -7.73 9.28 9.87
C ALA A 269 -9.11 8.89 9.33
N TRP A 270 -9.58 9.55 8.27
CA TRP A 270 -10.82 9.18 7.56
C TRP A 270 -10.76 7.76 6.97
N LEU A 271 -9.61 7.38 6.36
CA LEU A 271 -9.42 6.00 5.93
C LEU A 271 -9.45 5.04 7.12
N LEU A 272 -8.81 5.40 8.23
CA LEU A 272 -8.73 4.57 9.43
C LEU A 272 -10.05 4.46 10.21
N SER A 273 -11.00 5.37 10.02
CA SER A 273 -12.35 5.29 10.58
C SER A 273 -13.27 4.32 9.82
N ASN A 274 -12.92 3.93 8.60
CA ASN A 274 -13.67 2.93 7.86
C ASN A 274 -13.32 1.51 8.37
N PRO A 275 -14.30 0.72 8.85
CA PRO A 275 -14.04 -0.60 9.44
C PRO A 275 -13.47 -1.63 8.46
N LEU A 276 -13.60 -1.41 7.15
CA LEU A 276 -13.00 -2.28 6.14
C LEU A 276 -11.49 -2.06 6.00
N ILE A 277 -10.97 -0.90 6.41
CA ILE A 277 -9.58 -0.52 6.18
C ILE A 277 -8.71 -0.95 7.35
N THR A 278 -7.72 -1.80 7.06
CA THR A 278 -6.76 -2.27 8.07
C THR A 278 -5.65 -1.25 8.29
N ALA A 279 -4.91 -0.85 7.24
CA ALA A 279 -3.87 0.17 7.33
C ALA A 279 -3.63 0.83 5.96
N PRO A 280 -3.79 2.16 5.80
CA PRO A 280 -3.50 2.83 4.54
C PRO A 280 -1.99 2.81 4.23
N ILE A 281 -1.67 2.66 2.94
CA ILE A 281 -0.30 2.70 2.42
C ILE A 281 0.07 4.14 2.10
N VAL A 282 1.08 4.63 2.80
CA VAL A 282 1.55 6.00 2.66
C VAL A 282 3.06 6.05 2.89
N SER A 283 3.71 6.95 2.17
CA SER A 283 5.17 7.15 2.23
C SER A 283 5.47 8.55 2.75
N ALA A 284 6.64 8.69 3.38
CA ALA A 284 7.18 9.97 3.82
C ALA A 284 8.61 10.15 3.30
N THR A 285 8.99 11.39 3.00
CA THR A 285 10.36 11.77 2.62
C THR A 285 10.97 12.80 3.57
N SER A 286 10.31 13.10 4.69
CA SER A 286 10.79 14.05 5.70
C SER A 286 10.20 13.72 7.07
N SER A 287 10.84 14.21 8.14
CA SER A 287 10.31 14.10 9.50
C SER A 287 8.90 14.70 9.64
N SER A 288 8.63 15.84 9.00
CA SER A 288 7.31 16.47 9.04
C SER A 288 6.22 15.61 8.37
N GLN A 289 6.57 14.88 7.31
CA GLN A 289 5.64 13.92 6.71
C GLN A 289 5.46 12.69 7.62
N LEU A 290 6.50 12.23 8.31
CA LEU A 290 6.36 11.16 9.32
C LEU A 290 5.42 11.57 10.46
N GLU A 291 5.47 12.81 10.94
CA GLU A 291 4.54 13.30 11.96
C GLU A 291 3.07 13.19 11.51
N THR A 292 2.79 13.47 10.23
CA THR A 292 1.46 13.24 9.63
C THR A 292 1.02 11.78 9.75
N LEU A 293 1.93 10.84 9.43
CA LEU A 293 1.65 9.40 9.54
C LEU A 293 1.44 8.99 11.00
N PHE A 294 2.25 9.50 11.93
CA PHE A 294 2.22 9.12 13.34
C PHE A 294 0.99 9.66 14.07
N ASN A 295 0.46 10.79 13.63
CA ASN A 295 -0.71 11.41 14.25
C ASN A 295 -2.03 10.86 13.71
N ALA A 296 -2.05 10.30 12.50
CA ALA A 296 -3.29 9.83 11.88
C ALA A 296 -4.02 8.77 12.72
N PRO A 297 -3.37 7.73 13.28
CA PRO A 297 -4.04 6.75 14.14
C PRO A 297 -4.51 7.30 15.50
N LYS A 298 -4.02 8.47 15.92
CA LYS A 298 -4.37 9.11 17.19
C LYS A 298 -5.55 10.06 17.05
N LEU A 299 -5.86 10.48 15.83
CA LEU A 299 -6.94 11.41 15.52
C LEU A 299 -8.26 10.66 15.37
N ILE A 300 -9.19 10.89 16.29
CA ILE A 300 -10.54 10.33 16.25
C ILE A 300 -11.48 11.39 15.68
N LEU A 301 -11.93 11.18 14.44
CA LEU A 301 -12.94 12.00 13.78
C LEU A 301 -14.31 11.68 14.35
N ASP A 302 -15.13 12.70 14.62
CA ASP A 302 -16.52 12.46 14.97
C ASP A 302 -17.39 12.26 13.72
N GLN A 303 -18.67 11.95 13.94
CA GLN A 303 -19.59 11.65 12.84
C GLN A 303 -19.81 12.85 11.92
N GLU A 304 -19.79 14.08 12.46
CA GLU A 304 -19.99 15.29 11.66
C GLU A 304 -18.81 15.51 10.70
N ASP A 305 -17.59 15.25 11.17
CA ASP A 305 -16.39 15.33 10.33
C ASP A 305 -16.40 14.28 9.21
N ILE A 306 -16.78 13.04 9.56
CA ILE A 306 -16.89 11.94 8.58
C ILE A 306 -17.95 12.28 7.53
N ASP A 307 -19.12 12.78 7.94
CA ASP A 307 -20.21 13.14 7.03
C ASP A 307 -19.84 14.31 6.11
N LEU A 308 -19.14 15.32 6.64
CA LEU A 308 -18.63 16.44 5.86
C LEU A 308 -17.66 15.96 4.77
N LEU A 309 -16.68 15.14 5.15
CA LEU A 309 -15.70 14.58 4.22
C LEU A 309 -16.37 13.67 3.18
N ASN A 310 -17.34 12.85 3.61
CA ASN A 310 -18.09 11.95 2.73
C ASN A 310 -18.92 12.72 1.70
N LYS A 311 -19.56 13.81 2.11
CA LYS A 311 -20.35 14.67 1.23
C LYS A 311 -19.46 15.36 0.19
N ALA A 312 -18.35 15.97 0.63
CA ALA A 312 -17.42 16.65 -0.26
C ALA A 312 -16.76 15.70 -1.28
N SER A 313 -16.58 14.43 -0.90
CA SER A 313 -15.95 13.41 -1.74
C SER A 313 -16.92 12.54 -2.56
N GLN A 314 -18.23 12.82 -2.49
CA GLN A 314 -19.25 12.01 -3.16
C GLN A 314 -18.99 11.89 -4.67
N TYR A 315 -19.21 10.70 -5.21
CA TYR A 315 -19.06 10.36 -6.63
C TYR A 315 -20.42 10.12 -7.29
#